data_AF-A0A6A3W5I6-F1
#
_entry.id   AF-A0A6A3W5I6-F1
#
_cell.length_a   1.000
_cell.length_b   1.000
_cell.length_c   1.000
_cell.angle_alpha   90.00
_cell.angle_beta   90.00
_cell.angle_gamma   90.00
#
_symmetry.space_group_name_H-M   'P 1'
#
loop_
_entity.id
_entity.type
_entity.pdbx_description
1 polymer ?
#
loop_
_entity_poly.entity_id
_entity_poly.type
_entity_poly.pdbx_seq_one_letter_code
_entity_poly.pdbx_strand_id
1 'polypeptide(L)' 'DWVLEFNKFDLYTKADVRPDVEQLWPYYQSIIDKYLPGKLCW' A
#
# COMPACT_ATOMS: atom_id res chain seq x y z
N ASP A 1 11.66 5.50 16.01
CA ASP A 1 12.27 5.68 14.67
C ASP A 1 11.48 5.10 13.50
N TRP A 2 10.74 3.98 13.62
CA TRP A 2 9.91 3.43 12.54
C TRP A 2 8.82 4.37 11.98
N VAL A 3 8.20 5.16 12.86
CA VAL A 3 7.17 6.12 12.47
C VAL A 3 7.74 7.22 11.56
N LEU A 4 8.97 7.66 11.81
CA LEU A 4 9.63 8.69 11.00
C LEU A 4 10.04 8.15 9.62
N GLU A 5 10.52 6.91 9.55
CA GLU A 5 10.86 6.27 8.28
C GLU A 5 9.63 6.07 7.39
N PHE A 6 8.50 5.60 7.94
CA PHE A 6 7.25 5.50 7.19
C PHE A 6 6.76 6.86 6.69
N ASN A 7 6.90 7.91 7.51
CA ASN A 7 6.45 9.26 7.18
C ASN A 7 7.12 9.84 5.93
N LYS A 8 8.39 9.47 5.66
CA LYS A 8 9.08 9.91 4.44
C LYS A 8 8.35 9.42 3.18
N PHE A 9 7.88 8.17 3.18
CA PHE A 9 7.16 7.63 2.04
C PHE A 9 5.78 8.28 1.90
N ASP A 10 5.01 8.43 2.99
CA ASP A 10 3.71 9.11 2.92
C ASP A 10 3.84 10.57 2.45
N LEU A 11 4.86 11.30 2.90
CA LEU A 11 4.99 12.72 2.57
C LEU A 11 5.51 12.94 1.15
N TYR A 12 6.55 12.21 0.74
CA TYR A 12 7.30 12.52 -0.49
C TYR A 12 6.89 11.70 -1.71
N THR A 13 6.04 10.68 -1.57
CA THR A 13 5.52 9.92 -2.73
C THR A 13 4.20 10.47 -3.27
N LYS A 14 3.64 11.52 -2.63
CA LYS A 14 2.47 12.25 -3.13
C LYS A 14 2.85 12.99 -4.41
N ALA A 15 2.34 12.51 -5.54
CA ALA A 15 2.57 13.08 -6.86
C ALA A 15 1.24 13.35 -7.57
N ASP A 16 1.22 14.33 -8.48
CA ASP A 16 0.04 14.66 -9.28
C ASP A 16 -0.32 13.54 -10.27
N VAL A 17 0.68 12.74 -10.67
CA VAL A 17 0.52 11.59 -11.56
C VAL A 17 0.15 10.37 -10.72
N ARG A 18 -1.03 9.80 -11.01
CA ARG A 18 -1.48 8.58 -10.34
C ARG A 18 -0.75 7.36 -10.92
N PRO A 19 -0.31 6.42 -10.07
CA PRO A 19 0.23 5.16 -10.54
C PRO A 19 -0.86 4.32 -11.21
N ASP A 20 -0.44 3.40 -12.08
CA ASP A 20 -1.33 2.43 -12.71
C ASP A 20 -1.79 1.39 -11.68
N VAL A 21 -3.06 1.47 -11.29
CA VAL A 21 -3.65 0.60 -10.27
C VAL A 21 -3.80 -0.83 -10.78
N GLU A 22 -4.08 -1.03 -12.07
CA GLU A 22 -4.34 -2.35 -12.64
C GLU A 22 -3.07 -3.20 -12.64
N GLN A 23 -1.93 -2.58 -12.97
CA GLN A 23 -0.64 -3.27 -12.95
C GLN A 23 -0.20 -3.64 -11.52
N LEU A 24 -0.51 -2.80 -10.54
CA LEU A 24 -0.08 -2.99 -9.15
C LEU A 24 -0.99 -3.94 -8.36
N TRP A 25 -2.23 -4.11 -8.80
CA TRP A 25 -3.24 -4.91 -8.10
C TRP A 25 -2.79 -6.34 -7.74
N PRO A 26 -2.20 -7.13 -8.67
CA PRO A 26 -1.81 -8.51 -8.35
C PRO A 26 -0.76 -8.59 -7.25
N TYR A 27 0.15 -7.60 -7.19
CA TYR A 27 1.19 -7.54 -6.16
C TYR A 27 0.59 -7.27 -4.78
N TYR A 28 -0.24 -6.23 -4.66
CA TYR A 28 -0.86 -5.88 -3.38
C TYR A 28 -1.84 -6.96 -2.91
N GLN A 29 -2.58 -7.61 -3.82
CA GLN A 29 -3.44 -8.73 -3.48
C GLN A 29 -2.65 -9.87 -2.81
N SER A 30 -1.47 -10.22 -3.34
CA SER A 30 -0.62 -11.27 -2.73
C SER A 30 -0.17 -10.95 -1.30
N ILE A 31 -0.01 -9.66 -0.98
CA ILE A 31 0.34 -9.20 0.37
C ILE A 31 -0.88 -9.26 1.27
N ILE A 32 -2.04 -8.81 0.78
CA ILE A 32 -3.31 -8.90 1.51
C ILE A 32 -3.62 -10.35 1.86
N ASP A 33 -3.52 -11.27 0.91
CA ASP A 33 -3.80 -12.69 1.13
C ASP A 33 -2.84 -13.32 2.16
N LYS A 34 -1.59 -12.84 2.23
CA LYS A 34 -0.59 -13.33 3.18
C LYS A 34 -0.81 -12.83 4.60
N TYR A 35 -1.18 -11.56 4.78
CA TYR A 35 -1.20 -10.92 6.10
C TYR A 35 -2.62 -10.70 6.65
N LEU A 36 -3.62 -10.55 5.79
CA LEU A 36 -5.00 -10.22 6.12
C LEU A 36 -5.99 -10.98 5.22
N PRO A 37 -6.02 -12.33 5.28
CA PRO A 37 -6.89 -13.11 4.42
C PRO A 37 -8.37 -13.01 4.84
N GLY A 38 -9.26 -13.01 3.86
CA GLY A 38 -10.70 -13.11 4.08
C GLY A 38 -11.41 -11.77 4.31
N LYS A 39 -12.64 -11.85 4.83
CA LYS A 39 -13.48 -10.67 5.05
C LYS A 39 -13.23 -10.09 6.44
N LEU A 40 -12.70 -8.87 6.48
CA LEU A 40 -12.51 -8.11 7.71
C LEU A 40 -13.83 -7.49 8.18
N CYS A 41 -14.00 -7.36 9.50
CA CYS A 41 -15.08 -6.59 10.12
C CYS A 41 -14.54 -5.20 10.45
N TRP A 42 -15.06 -4.19 9.75
CA TRP A 42 -14.59 -2.81 9.79
C TRP A 42 -15.40 -1.96 10.77
#